data_AF-A0A1H2IQA0-F1
#
_entry.id   AF-A0A1H2IQA0-F1
#
_cell.length_a   1.000
_cell.length_b   1.000
_cell.length_c   1.000
_cell.angle_alpha   90.00
_cell.angle_beta   90.00
_cell.angle_gamma   90.00
#
_symmetry.space_group_name_H-M   'P 1'
#
loop_
_entity.id
_entity.type
_entity.pdbx_description
1 polymer ?
#
loop_
_entity_poly.entity_id
_entity_poly.type
_entity_poly.pdbx_seq_one_letter_code
_entity_poly.pdbx_strand_id
1 'polypeptide(L)' 'MKNPTIQVAGPTLSVHAYSPPLTAMSYYEVADAGHLRRTRTVLTDEPE' A
#
# COMPACT_ATOMS: atom_id res chain seq x y z
N MET A 1 31.12 8.46 13.31
CA MET A 1 30.27 9.53 12.75
C MET A 1 28.83 9.11 12.97
N LYS A 2 28.00 9.90 13.66
CA LYS A 2 26.58 9.55 13.87
C LYS A 2 25.80 9.98 12.63
N ASN A 3 25.07 9.06 12.00
CA ASN A 3 24.17 9.41 10.89
C ASN A 3 23.09 10.35 11.40
N PRO A 4 22.83 11.50 10.73
CA PRO A 4 21.72 12.35 11.11
C PRO A 4 20.40 11.62 10.87
N THR A 5 19.59 11.50 11.93
CA THR A 5 18.20 11.08 11.82
C THR A 5 17.41 12.20 11.15
N ILE A 6 16.95 11.97 9.92
CA ILE A 6 16.06 12.90 9.22
C ILE A 6 14.67 12.76 9.85
N GLN A 7 14.25 13.78 10.61
CA GLN A 7 12.92 13.84 11.19
C GLN A 7 11.98 14.51 10.18
N VAL A 8 11.19 13.71 9.45
CA VAL A 8 10.20 14.22 8.51
C VAL A 8 8.95 14.62 9.29
N ALA A 9 8.83 15.91 9.61
CA ALA A 9 7.66 16.50 10.24
C ALA A 9 6.82 17.22 9.18
N GLY A 10 5.86 16.51 8.58
CA GLY A 10 4.97 17.07 7.56
C GLY A 10 4.01 16.02 6.99
N PRO A 11 2.95 16.44 6.27
CA PRO A 11 2.06 15.51 5.61
C PRO A 11 2.83 14.72 4.54
N THR A 12 2.44 13.46 4.34
CA THR A 12 2.92 12.63 3.24
C THR A 12 1.90 12.64 2.12
N LEU A 13 2.35 12.75 0.87
CA LEU A 13 1.52 12.66 -0.33
C LEU A 13 2.07 11.56 -1.24
N SER A 14 1.20 10.68 -1.70
CA SER A 14 1.49 9.70 -2.77
C SER A 14 0.47 9.86 -3.89
N VAL A 15 0.92 9.74 -5.13
CA VAL A 15 0.06 9.75 -6.33
C VAL A 15 0.24 8.42 -7.04
N HIS A 16 -0.86 7.75 -7.31
CA HIS A 16 -0.90 6.48 -8.02
C HIS A 16 -1.69 6.70 -9.32
N ALA A 17 -1.15 6.25 -10.44
CA ALA A 17 -1.82 6.32 -11.73
C ALA A 17 -1.85 4.92 -12.34
N TYR A 18 -3.03 4.49 -12.77
CA TYR A 18 -3.26 3.16 -13.34
C TYR A 18 -3.87 3.31 -14.73
N SER A 19 -3.33 2.58 -15.70
CA SER A 19 -3.90 2.45 -17.04
C SER A 19 -3.57 1.06 -17.59
N PRO A 20 -4.58 0.18 -17.82
CA PRO A 20 -6.02 0.36 -17.57
C PRO A 20 -6.35 0.58 -16.07
N PRO A 21 -7.58 0.99 -15.72
CA PRO A 21 -7.98 1.17 -14.33
C PRO A 21 -7.70 -0.09 -13.49
N LEU A 22 -7.39 0.12 -12.22
CA LEU A 22 -7.37 -0.97 -11.25
C LEU A 22 -8.75 -1.63 -11.25
N THR A 23 -8.83 -2.95 -11.23
CA THR A 23 -10.11 -3.68 -11.22
C THR A 23 -10.31 -4.52 -9.95
N ALA A 24 -9.23 -4.84 -9.24
CA ALA A 24 -9.29 -5.55 -7.97
C ALA A 24 -8.13 -5.17 -7.05
N MET A 25 -8.46 -4.83 -5.80
CA MET A 25 -7.49 -4.59 -4.73
C MET A 25 -7.60 -5.67 -3.67
N SER A 26 -6.55 -6.46 -3.48
CA SER A 26 -6.50 -7.52 -2.46
C SER A 26 -5.60 -7.12 -1.30
N TYR A 27 -6.13 -7.26 -0.08
CA TYR A 27 -5.44 -6.98 1.16
C TYR A 27 -4.95 -8.28 1.76
N TYR A 28 -3.72 -8.24 2.26
CA TYR A 28 -3.07 -9.37 2.91
C TYR A 28 -2.54 -8.91 4.26
N GLU A 29 -2.66 -9.77 5.26
CA GLU A 29 -1.89 -9.66 6.48
C GLU A 29 -0.62 -10.51 6.36
N VAL A 30 0.42 -10.12 7.09
CA VAL A 30 1.59 -10.96 7.30
C VAL A 30 1.29 -11.88 8.48
N ALA A 31 1.04 -13.16 8.17
CA ALA A 31 0.81 -14.21 9.15
C ALA A 31 2.13 -14.72 9.73
N ASP A 32 2.02 -15.69 10.64
CA ASP A 32 3.18 -16.35 11.25
C ASP A 32 4.16 -16.88 10.20
N ALA A 33 5.43 -16.88 10.57
CA ALA A 33 6.55 -17.27 9.70
C ALA A 33 6.65 -16.48 8.37
N GLY A 34 6.02 -15.30 8.27
CA GLY A 34 6.17 -14.40 7.13
C GLY A 34 5.32 -14.76 5.92
N HIS A 35 4.33 -15.63 6.07
CA HIS A 35 3.38 -15.94 5.00
C HIS A 35 2.37 -14.81 4.82
N LEU A 36 1.90 -14.59 3.60
CA LEU A 36 0.81 -13.64 3.32
C LEU A 36 -0.53 -14.36 3.33
N ARG A 37 -1.45 -13.93 4.20
CA ARG A 37 -2.83 -14.42 4.23
C ARG A 37 -3.77 -13.36 3.68
N ARG A 38 -4.53 -13.69 2.64
CA ARG A 38 -5.52 -12.77 2.05
C ARG A 38 -6.67 -12.55 3.02
N THR A 39 -6.97 -11.29 3.34
CA THR A 39 -8.03 -10.91 4.29
C THR A 39 -9.25 -10.32 3.60
N ARG A 40 -9.06 -9.60 2.49
CA ARG A 40 -10.14 -8.93 1.76
C ARG A 40 -9.79 -8.77 0.29
N THR A 41 -10.80 -8.80 -0.57
CA THR A 41 -10.71 -8.31 -1.94
C THR A 41 -11.81 -7.27 -2.16
N VAL A 42 -11.43 -6.14 -2.73
CA VAL A 42 -12.34 -5.10 -3.20
C VAL A 42 -12.30 -5.15 -4.71
N LEU A 43 -13.45 -5.37 -5.34
CA LEU A 43 -13.59 -5.20 -6.79
C LEU A 43 -13.97 -3.76 -7.04
N THR A 44 -13.37 -3.14 -8.06
CA THR A 44 -13.72 -1.80 -8.48
C THR A 44 -13.96 -1.79 -9.97
N ASP A 45 -15.06 -1.15 -10.34
CA ASP A 45 -15.50 -1.01 -11.72
C ASP A 45 -15.28 0.44 -12.21
N GLU A 46 -14.90 1.34 -11.28
CA GLU A 46 -14.63 2.75 -11.50
C GLU A 46 -13.17 3.08 -11.08
N PRO A 47 -12.52 4.07 -11.72
CA PRO A 47 -11.22 4.55 -11.29
C PRO A 47 -11.29 5.21 -9.89
N GLU A 48 -10.20 5.07 -9.13
CA GLU A 48 -10.05 5.58 -7.75
C GLU A 48 -9.82 7.09 -7.67
#